data_AF-A0A6P8ME21-F1
#
_entry.id   AF-A0A6P8ME21-F1
#
_cell.length_a   1.000
_cell.length_b   1.000
_cell.length_c   1.000
_cell.angle_alpha   90.00
_cell.angle_beta   90.00
_cell.angle_gamma   90.00
#
_symmetry.space_group_name_H-M   'P 1'
#
loop_
_entity.id
_entity.type
_entity.pdbx_description
1 polymer ?
#
loop_
_entity_poly.entity_id
_entity_poly.type
_entity_poly.pdbx_seq_one_letter_code
_entity_poly.pdbx_strand_id
1 'polypeptide(L)'
;MLPQLAVLAKILCLLMVVMCGAVPAMVRSVSLYSTCSSGNVTVTGRTIKALGRDDHNAPYQKLTTQSEDFSRKLYIFAEKSQRYICFNKRWKPIGLPKKQKGPMCQFYEDYNGSYLTYRSVVDSSRYLGFNKFGKPMKNHRGRQECFNFIKYNPHADIDHHNSLVNADMGGMDPRDPYVVSRKPSPVMRATKNSLLQADSTREIVHTTHRYRHPNRSWKRPGEKVSAPRRRLESPLFEANKY
;
A
#
# COMPACT_ATOMS: atom_id res chain seq x y z
N MET A 1 -29.43 -36.91 38.99
CA MET A 1 -28.26 -36.03 38.75
C MET A 1 -28.11 -35.57 37.29
N LEU A 2 -28.82 -36.13 36.30
CA LEU A 2 -28.78 -35.68 34.90
C LEU A 2 -29.26 -34.24 34.56
N PRO A 3 -30.19 -33.59 35.28
CA PRO A 3 -30.72 -32.29 34.83
C PRO A 3 -29.72 -31.14 34.99
N GLN A 4 -28.80 -31.20 35.96
CA GLN A 4 -27.81 -30.14 36.17
C GLN A 4 -26.75 -30.09 35.05
N LEU A 5 -26.31 -31.25 34.55
CA LEU A 5 -25.35 -31.34 33.45
C LEU A 5 -25.92 -30.77 32.13
N ALA A 6 -27.20 -31.04 31.84
CA ALA A 6 -27.87 -30.51 30.66
C ALA A 6 -28.07 -28.98 30.73
N VAL A 7 -28.35 -28.44 31.92
CA VAL A 7 -28.46 -27.00 32.15
C VAL A 7 -27.09 -26.33 32.01
N LEU A 8 -26.03 -26.91 32.59
CA LEU A 8 -24.66 -26.43 32.46
C LEU A 8 -24.18 -26.43 31.00
N ALA A 9 -24.44 -27.51 30.25
CA ALA A 9 -24.09 -27.59 28.83
C ALA A 9 -24.80 -26.50 28.01
N LYS A 10 -26.09 -26.27 28.25
CA LYS A 10 -26.85 -25.19 27.58
C LYS A 10 -26.30 -23.81 27.91
N ILE A 11 -25.95 -23.56 29.18
CA ILE A 11 -25.35 -22.28 29.60
C ILE A 11 -23.98 -22.10 28.95
N LEU A 12 -23.13 -23.12 28.92
CA LEU A 12 -21.83 -23.06 28.27
C LEU A 12 -21.96 -22.83 26.76
N CYS A 13 -22.90 -23.49 26.08
CA CYS A 13 -23.17 -23.24 24.66
C CYS A 13 -23.65 -21.79 24.41
N LEU A 14 -24.54 -21.26 25.26
CA LEU A 14 -24.99 -19.88 25.15
C LEU A 14 -23.85 -18.89 25.41
N LEU A 15 -23.02 -19.13 26.43
CA LEU A 15 -21.84 -18.32 26.71
C LEU A 15 -20.83 -18.38 25.55
N MET A 16 -20.58 -19.55 24.96
CA MET A 16 -19.71 -19.66 23.78
C MET A 16 -20.27 -18.89 22.58
N VAL A 17 -21.58 -18.94 22.32
CA VAL A 17 -22.20 -18.15 21.24
C VAL A 17 -22.10 -16.65 21.51
N VAL A 18 -22.31 -16.21 22.75
CA VAL A 18 -22.20 -14.80 23.14
C VAL A 18 -20.74 -14.32 23.04
N MET A 19 -19.78 -15.12 23.49
CA MET A 19 -18.35 -14.77 23.44
C MET A 19 -17.79 -14.81 22.02
N CYS A 20 -18.20 -15.77 21.18
CA CYS A 20 -17.86 -15.79 19.76
C CYS A 20 -18.50 -14.63 18.98
N GLY A 21 -19.70 -14.19 19.37
CA GLY A 21 -20.35 -12.99 18.83
C GLY A 21 -19.77 -11.66 19.34
N ALA A 22 -19.05 -11.70 20.47
CA ALA A 22 -18.41 -10.53 21.09
C ALA A 22 -16.92 -10.38 20.73
N VAL A 23 -16.35 -11.26 19.89
CA VAL A 23 -15.01 -11.04 19.34
C VAL A 23 -15.09 -9.79 18.46
N PRO A 24 -14.44 -8.67 18.85
CA PRO A 24 -14.33 -7.53 17.95
C PRO A 24 -13.68 -8.06 16.68
N ALA A 25 -14.33 -7.90 15.52
CA ALA A 25 -13.80 -8.29 14.22
C ALA A 25 -12.30 -8.02 14.20
N MET A 26 -11.48 -9.08 14.18
CA MET A 26 -10.10 -9.05 14.63
C MET A 26 -9.38 -7.79 14.12
N VAL A 27 -9.12 -6.87 15.04
CA VAL A 27 -8.68 -5.52 14.74
C VAL A 27 -7.19 -5.58 14.38
N ARG A 28 -6.89 -5.86 13.12
CA ARG A 28 -5.51 -5.90 12.60
C ARG A 28 -5.08 -4.53 12.11
N SER A 29 -3.89 -4.12 12.52
CA SER A 29 -3.23 -2.93 12.00
C SER A 29 -2.85 -3.13 10.55
N VAL A 30 -3.10 -2.12 9.73
CA VAL A 30 -2.85 -2.11 8.28
C VAL A 30 -2.22 -0.79 7.86
N SER A 31 -1.63 -0.78 6.67
CA SER A 31 -1.28 0.43 5.94
C SER A 31 -2.03 0.43 4.61
N LEU A 32 -2.40 1.64 4.16
CA LEU A 32 -3.08 1.85 2.88
C LEU A 32 -2.12 2.55 1.92
N TYR A 33 -1.68 1.84 0.90
CA TYR A 33 -0.82 2.36 -0.17
C TYR A 33 -1.68 2.95 -1.28
N SER A 34 -1.50 4.23 -1.59
CA SER A 34 -2.14 4.88 -2.75
C SER A 34 -1.36 4.56 -4.01
N THR A 35 -2.03 3.96 -4.98
CA THR A 35 -1.42 3.59 -6.26
C THR A 35 -1.01 4.80 -7.09
N CYS A 36 -1.76 5.91 -7.02
CA CYS A 36 -1.49 7.12 -7.79
C CYS A 36 -0.33 7.95 -7.24
N SER A 37 -0.14 8.02 -5.91
CA SER A 37 0.99 8.76 -5.31
C SER A 37 2.20 7.89 -5.00
N SER A 38 2.07 6.57 -5.17
CA SER A 38 3.07 5.58 -4.76
C SER A 38 3.51 5.70 -3.30
N GLY A 39 2.57 6.02 -2.40
CA GLY A 39 2.87 6.29 -0.99
C GLY A 39 1.74 5.85 -0.05
N ASN A 40 2.06 5.74 1.24
CA ASN A 40 1.15 5.30 2.28
C ASN A 40 0.38 6.47 2.90
N VAL A 41 -0.91 6.22 3.16
CA VAL A 41 -1.78 7.16 3.87
C VAL A 41 -1.19 7.46 5.24
N THR A 42 -0.82 8.71 5.44
CA THR A 42 -0.17 9.26 6.62
C THR A 42 -1.10 10.29 7.26
N VAL A 43 -1.47 10.08 8.52
CA VAL A 43 -2.38 10.96 9.26
C VAL A 43 -1.63 11.67 10.40
N THR A 44 -1.28 12.93 10.17
CA THR A 44 -0.57 13.77 11.14
C THR A 44 -1.47 14.90 11.61
N GLY A 45 -1.97 14.79 12.85
CA GLY A 45 -2.99 15.69 13.37
C GLY A 45 -4.23 15.70 12.45
N ARG A 46 -4.70 16.88 12.05
CA ARG A 46 -5.86 17.01 11.14
C ARG A 46 -5.52 16.71 9.67
N THR A 47 -4.25 16.67 9.31
CA THR A 47 -3.80 16.57 7.92
C THR A 47 -3.63 15.11 7.51
N ILE A 48 -4.10 14.80 6.30
CA ILE A 48 -3.93 13.49 5.67
C ILE A 48 -3.22 13.67 4.33
N LYS A 49 -2.17 12.89 4.10
CA LYS A 49 -1.41 12.81 2.85
C LYS A 49 -1.09 11.35 2.53
N ALA A 50 -0.65 11.05 1.31
CA ALA A 50 -0.08 9.75 0.96
C ALA A 50 1.40 9.92 0.60
N LEU A 51 2.31 9.46 1.46
CA LEU A 51 3.75 9.74 1.40
C LEU A 51 4.56 8.45 1.38
N GLY A 52 5.76 8.48 0.79
CA GLY A 52 6.71 7.37 0.93
C GLY A 52 6.98 7.08 2.41
N ARG A 53 7.21 5.81 2.76
CA ARG A 53 7.47 5.40 4.14
C ARG A 53 8.91 5.71 4.52
N ASP A 54 9.09 6.32 5.69
CA ASP A 54 10.38 6.55 6.36
C ASP A 54 10.21 6.34 7.87
N ASP A 55 11.30 6.34 8.62
CA ASP A 55 11.28 6.07 10.08
C ASP A 55 10.45 7.11 10.87
N HIS A 56 10.35 8.34 10.37
CA HIS A 56 9.66 9.43 11.04
C HIS A 56 8.15 9.34 10.85
N ASN A 57 7.70 8.96 9.65
CA ASN A 57 6.30 8.93 9.27
C ASN A 57 5.67 7.53 9.40
N ALA A 58 6.48 6.48 9.50
CA ALA A 58 6.04 5.10 9.64
C ALA A 58 4.99 4.87 10.74
N PRO A 59 5.10 5.47 11.95
CA PRO A 59 4.08 5.34 12.98
C PRO A 59 2.73 5.97 12.60
N TYR A 60 2.74 7.05 11.81
CA TYR A 60 1.55 7.78 11.38
C TYR A 60 0.83 7.14 10.18
N GLN A 61 1.41 6.05 9.64
CA GLN A 61 0.85 5.25 8.54
C GLN A 61 0.18 3.96 9.03
N LYS A 62 0.18 3.73 10.34
CA LYS A 62 -0.47 2.59 10.98
C LYS A 62 -1.95 2.90 11.20
N LEU A 63 -2.79 2.17 10.47
CA LEU A 63 -4.24 2.35 10.42
C LEU A 63 -4.96 1.09 10.91
N THR A 64 -6.23 1.25 11.24
CA THR A 64 -7.11 0.17 11.66
C THR A 64 -8.47 0.36 11.02
N THR A 65 -9.09 -0.71 10.53
CA THR A 65 -10.49 -0.69 10.08
C THR A 65 -11.40 -1.18 11.20
N GLN A 66 -12.42 -0.40 11.55
CA GLN A 66 -13.39 -0.71 12.62
C GLN A 66 -14.80 -0.70 12.05
N SER A 67 -15.57 -1.76 12.29
CA SER A 67 -17.00 -1.83 11.97
C SER A 67 -17.80 -1.83 13.27
N GLU A 68 -18.94 -1.13 13.31
CA GLU A 68 -19.83 -1.11 14.48
C GLU A 68 -20.91 -2.20 14.41
N ASP A 69 -21.20 -2.68 13.21
CA ASP A 69 -22.25 -3.65 12.93
C ASP A 69 -21.93 -4.43 11.63
N PHE A 70 -22.87 -5.24 11.18
CA PHE A 70 -22.78 -6.01 9.94
C PHE A 70 -23.17 -5.22 8.69
N SER A 71 -23.35 -3.89 8.76
CA SER A 71 -23.78 -3.07 7.62
C SER A 71 -22.69 -2.86 6.55
N ARG A 72 -21.53 -3.51 6.71
CA ARG A 72 -20.31 -3.35 5.88
C ARG A 72 -19.72 -1.95 5.89
N LYS A 73 -20.27 -1.03 6.70
CA LYS A 73 -19.70 0.28 6.94
C LYS A 73 -18.52 0.13 7.87
N LEU A 74 -17.43 0.84 7.55
CA LEU A 74 -16.26 0.86 8.41
C LEU A 74 -15.76 2.28 8.62
N TYR A 75 -15.00 2.43 9.69
CA TYR A 75 -14.18 3.59 9.99
C TYR A 75 -12.72 3.23 9.78
N ILE A 76 -11.93 4.18 9.30
CA ILE A 76 -10.47 4.04 9.20
C ILE A 76 -9.86 4.90 10.30
N PHE A 77 -9.22 4.26 11.27
CA PHE A 77 -8.64 4.91 12.43
C PHE A 77 -7.12 4.91 12.34
N ALA A 78 -6.49 6.07 12.46
CA ALA A 78 -5.05 6.21 12.57
C ALA A 78 -4.61 6.09 14.02
N GLU A 79 -3.82 5.06 14.30
CA GLU A 79 -3.48 4.67 15.66
C GLU A 79 -2.60 5.72 16.34
N LYS A 80 -1.51 6.17 15.69
CA LYS A 80 -0.56 7.12 16.31
C LYS A 80 -1.19 8.49 16.58
N SER A 81 -2.00 9.01 15.67
CA SER A 81 -2.62 10.33 15.82
C SER A 81 -3.99 10.29 16.50
N GLN A 82 -4.50 9.10 16.83
CA GLN A 82 -5.78 8.87 17.50
C GLN A 82 -6.96 9.55 16.79
N ARG A 83 -7.01 9.40 15.46
CA ARG A 83 -7.96 10.12 14.60
C ARG A 83 -8.59 9.22 13.56
N TYR A 84 -9.86 9.45 13.30
CA TYR A 84 -10.57 8.86 12.17
C TYR A 84 -10.29 9.66 10.90
N ILE A 85 -10.10 8.95 9.80
CA ILE A 85 -10.13 9.54 8.46
C ILE A 85 -11.58 9.89 8.16
N CYS A 86 -11.83 11.14 7.78
CA CYS A 86 -13.16 11.63 7.47
C CYS A 86 -13.11 12.61 6.31
N PHE A 87 -14.23 12.80 5.63
CA PHE A 87 -14.44 13.98 4.80
C PHE A 87 -14.86 15.18 5.66
N ASN A 88 -14.36 16.36 5.31
CA ASN A 88 -14.95 17.60 5.81
C ASN A 88 -16.16 18.01 4.95
N LYS A 89 -16.86 19.09 5.34
CA LYS A 89 -17.99 19.65 4.56
C LYS A 89 -17.64 20.05 3.12
N ARG A 90 -16.36 20.20 2.79
CA ARG A 90 -15.85 20.50 1.44
C ARG A 90 -15.27 19.26 0.73
N TRP A 91 -15.62 18.06 1.18
CA TRP A 91 -15.18 16.77 0.63
C TRP A 91 -13.66 16.58 0.61
N LYS A 92 -12.92 17.27 1.48
CA LYS A 92 -11.48 17.05 1.67
C LYS A 92 -11.27 16.01 2.79
N PRO A 93 -10.47 14.96 2.55
CA PRO A 93 -9.97 14.07 3.59
C PRO A 93 -9.24 14.83 4.73
N ILE A 94 -9.64 14.58 5.97
CA ILE A 94 -9.09 15.16 7.20
C ILE A 94 -9.12 14.15 8.36
N GLY A 95 -8.26 14.35 9.35
CA GLY A 95 -8.23 13.56 10.59
C GLY A 95 -9.08 14.18 11.70
N LEU A 96 -10.13 13.50 12.17
CA LEU A 96 -10.99 13.94 13.27
C LEU A 96 -10.82 13.09 14.52
N PRO A 97 -10.82 13.68 15.74
CA PRO A 97 -10.76 12.90 16.98
C PRO A 97 -12.06 12.11 17.19
N LYS A 98 -12.02 11.07 18.04
CA LYS A 98 -13.18 10.21 18.34
C LYS A 98 -14.46 10.98 18.72
N LYS A 99 -14.34 12.07 19.49
CA LYS A 99 -15.46 12.93 19.90
C LYS A 99 -16.17 13.64 18.74
N GLN A 100 -15.53 13.75 17.58
CA GLN A 100 -16.06 14.38 16.36
C GLN A 100 -16.33 13.34 15.26
N LYS A 101 -16.29 12.05 15.58
CA LYS A 101 -16.62 10.96 14.65
C LYS A 101 -18.10 11.07 14.27
N GLY A 102 -18.42 10.80 13.01
CA GLY A 102 -19.78 10.79 12.51
C GLY A 102 -19.88 10.15 11.13
N PRO A 103 -21.01 10.33 10.42
CA PRO A 103 -21.26 9.69 9.11
C PRO A 103 -20.20 10.02 8.05
N MET A 104 -19.62 11.22 8.08
CA MET A 104 -18.55 11.63 7.16
C MET A 104 -17.22 10.87 7.36
N CYS A 105 -17.11 10.07 8.41
CA CYS A 105 -15.98 9.20 8.72
C CYS A 105 -16.22 7.74 8.35
N GLN A 106 -17.38 7.42 7.79
CA GLN A 106 -17.77 6.07 7.41
C GLN A 106 -17.57 5.84 5.92
N PHE A 107 -17.06 4.64 5.59
CA PHE A 107 -16.78 4.21 4.23
C PHE A 107 -17.29 2.80 3.98
N TYR A 108 -17.60 2.52 2.72
CA TYR A 108 -17.61 1.16 2.18
C TYR A 108 -16.24 0.85 1.59
N GLU A 109 -15.69 -0.32 1.91
CA GLU A 109 -14.49 -0.88 1.27
C GLU A 109 -14.95 -1.76 0.10
N ASP A 110 -14.80 -1.24 -1.12
CA ASP A 110 -15.24 -1.86 -2.36
C ASP A 110 -14.01 -2.21 -3.23
N TYR A 111 -14.12 -3.25 -4.07
CA TYR A 111 -13.06 -3.60 -5.03
C TYR A 111 -13.29 -2.90 -6.37
N ASN A 112 -12.21 -2.36 -6.94
CA ASN A 112 -12.12 -1.87 -8.31
C ASN A 112 -11.03 -2.66 -9.03
N GLY A 113 -11.42 -3.77 -9.67
CA GLY A 113 -10.47 -4.77 -10.15
C GLY A 113 -9.67 -5.38 -8.99
N SER A 114 -8.35 -5.31 -9.07
CA SER A 114 -7.43 -5.82 -8.03
C SER A 114 -7.15 -4.84 -6.90
N TYR A 115 -7.77 -3.65 -6.91
CA TYR A 115 -7.50 -2.59 -5.94
C TYR A 115 -8.70 -2.33 -5.04
N LEU A 116 -8.42 -1.80 -3.85
CA LEU A 116 -9.45 -1.34 -2.93
C LEU A 116 -9.81 0.12 -3.21
N THR A 117 -11.07 0.46 -2.99
CA THR A 117 -11.58 1.84 -2.99
C THR A 117 -12.39 2.06 -1.72
N TYR A 118 -12.35 3.28 -1.20
CA TYR A 118 -13.10 3.65 0.00
C TYR A 118 -14.14 4.70 -0.36
N ARG A 119 -15.38 4.25 -0.56
CA ARG A 119 -16.52 5.08 -0.96
C ARG A 119 -17.22 5.65 0.27
N SER A 120 -17.61 6.92 0.26
CA SER A 120 -18.32 7.53 1.37
C SER A 120 -19.71 6.91 1.54
N VAL A 121 -20.12 6.70 2.80
CA VAL A 121 -21.50 6.29 3.13
C VAL A 121 -22.49 7.43 2.89
N VAL A 122 -22.05 8.69 2.98
CA VAL A 122 -22.91 9.88 2.86
C VAL A 122 -23.20 10.26 1.40
N ASP A 123 -22.23 10.07 0.51
CA ASP A 123 -22.35 10.38 -0.92
C ASP A 123 -21.61 9.32 -1.73
N SER A 124 -22.37 8.52 -2.48
CA SER A 124 -21.83 7.41 -3.26
C SER A 124 -20.89 7.83 -4.40
N SER A 125 -20.92 9.11 -4.81
CA SER A 125 -20.00 9.65 -5.81
C SER A 125 -18.62 10.01 -5.24
N ARG A 126 -18.44 9.95 -3.92
CA ARG A 126 -17.25 10.44 -3.22
C ARG A 126 -16.39 9.28 -2.75
N TYR A 127 -15.13 9.30 -3.16
CA TYR A 127 -14.13 8.29 -2.81
C TYR A 127 -12.93 8.94 -2.13
N LEU A 128 -12.35 8.24 -1.16
CA LEU A 128 -11.05 8.63 -0.59
C LEU A 128 -10.01 8.56 -1.71
N GLY A 129 -9.15 9.57 -1.82
CA GLY A 129 -8.18 9.60 -2.91
C GLY A 129 -7.08 10.63 -2.69
N PHE A 130 -5.95 10.37 -3.34
CA PHE A 130 -4.76 11.22 -3.30
C PHE A 130 -4.22 11.38 -4.72
N ASN A 131 -3.83 12.60 -5.06
CA ASN A 131 -3.21 12.83 -6.36
C ASN A 131 -1.77 12.30 -6.39
N LYS A 132 -1.13 12.39 -7.57
CA LYS A 132 0.26 11.94 -7.77
C LYS A 132 1.31 12.53 -6.81
N PHE A 133 1.00 13.65 -6.14
CA PHE A 133 1.87 14.30 -5.17
C PHE A 133 1.51 13.96 -3.72
N GLY A 134 0.62 12.97 -3.50
CA GLY A 134 0.18 12.58 -2.17
C GLY A 134 -0.79 13.56 -1.51
N LYS A 135 -1.32 14.55 -2.25
CA LYS A 135 -2.26 15.53 -1.69
C LYS A 135 -3.69 14.99 -1.77
N PRO A 136 -4.51 15.21 -0.72
CA PRO A 136 -5.88 14.71 -0.66
C PRO A 136 -6.73 15.34 -1.77
N MET A 137 -7.50 14.51 -2.46
CA MET A 137 -8.36 14.93 -3.55
C MET A 137 -9.73 15.37 -3.04
N LYS A 138 -10.29 16.39 -3.69
CA LYS A 138 -11.67 16.86 -3.47
C LYS A 138 -12.58 16.60 -4.67
N ASN A 139 -12.00 16.41 -5.85
CA ASN A 139 -12.75 16.22 -7.08
C ASN A 139 -13.04 14.74 -7.26
N HIS A 140 -14.32 14.37 -7.38
CA HIS A 140 -14.75 13.00 -7.67
C HIS A 140 -14.49 12.60 -9.13
N ARG A 141 -14.32 13.56 -10.05
CA ARG A 141 -13.99 13.35 -11.46
C ARG A 141 -12.48 13.30 -11.72
N GLY A 142 -11.71 12.90 -10.71
CA GLY A 142 -10.27 12.71 -10.86
C GLY A 142 -9.95 11.47 -11.70
N ARG A 143 -8.67 11.24 -11.95
CA ARG A 143 -8.24 9.97 -12.57
C ARG A 143 -8.57 8.82 -11.63
N GLN A 144 -9.16 7.75 -12.17
CA GLN A 144 -9.74 6.67 -11.37
C GLN A 144 -8.70 5.95 -10.51
N GLU A 145 -7.47 5.80 -11.01
CA GLU A 145 -6.35 5.22 -10.28
C GLU A 145 -6.01 6.00 -8.98
N CYS A 146 -6.36 7.28 -8.90
CA CYS A 146 -6.09 8.08 -7.71
C CYS A 146 -7.05 7.84 -6.54
N PHE A 147 -8.03 6.96 -6.72
CA PHE A 147 -8.91 6.43 -5.67
C PHE A 147 -8.59 4.98 -5.30
N ASN A 148 -7.59 4.37 -5.94
CA ASN A 148 -7.22 2.97 -5.75
C ASN A 148 -6.13 2.82 -4.67
N PHE A 149 -6.33 1.83 -3.80
CA PHE A 149 -5.46 1.50 -2.69
C PHE A 149 -5.07 0.01 -2.67
N ILE A 150 -3.93 -0.27 -2.05
CA ILE A 150 -3.53 -1.61 -1.62
C ILE A 150 -3.48 -1.59 -0.09
N LYS A 151 -4.12 -2.57 0.55
CA LYS A 151 -4.11 -2.76 2.01
C LYS A 151 -3.15 -3.88 2.35
N TYR A 152 -2.22 -3.62 3.25
CA TYR A 152 -1.23 -4.60 3.67
C TYR A 152 -0.90 -4.44 5.16
N ASN A 153 -0.33 -5.47 5.77
CA ASN A 153 0.11 -5.41 7.16
C ASN A 153 1.48 -4.69 7.22
N PRO A 154 1.61 -3.55 7.92
CA PRO A 154 2.87 -2.80 8.02
C PRO A 154 3.95 -3.53 8.81
N HIS A 155 3.59 -4.58 9.54
CA HIS A 155 4.48 -5.44 10.32
C HIS A 155 4.71 -6.79 9.65
N ALA A 156 4.22 -7.00 8.42
CA ALA A 156 4.58 -8.19 7.66
C ALA A 156 6.04 -8.07 7.25
N ASP A 157 6.91 -8.71 8.04
CA ASP A 157 8.29 -8.95 7.70
C ASP A 157 8.37 -10.34 7.05
N ILE A 158 8.56 -10.34 5.73
CA ILE A 158 8.67 -11.57 4.93
C ILE A 158 9.91 -12.35 5.33
N ASP A 159 11.01 -11.67 5.66
CA ASP A 159 12.26 -12.32 6.03
C ASP A 159 12.12 -12.99 7.40
N HIS A 160 11.48 -12.30 8.35
CA HIS A 160 11.14 -12.90 9.63
C HIS A 160 10.17 -14.09 9.47
N HIS A 161 9.12 -13.94 8.66
CA HIS A 161 8.18 -15.04 8.39
C HIS A 161 8.89 -16.26 7.80
N ASN A 162 9.73 -16.04 6.78
CA ASN A 162 10.51 -17.09 6.15
C ASN A 162 11.48 -17.74 7.14
N SER A 163 12.12 -16.96 8.02
CA SER A 163 13.02 -17.49 9.05
C SER A 163 12.31 -18.46 9.99
N LEU A 164 11.08 -18.15 10.40
CA LEU A 164 10.28 -19.00 11.28
C LEU A 164 9.82 -20.27 10.57
N VAL A 165 9.34 -20.16 9.33
CA VAL A 165 8.92 -21.32 8.54
C VAL A 165 10.09 -22.26 8.25
N ASN A 166 11.26 -21.71 7.95
CA ASN A 166 12.47 -22.51 7.73
C ASN A 166 12.99 -23.16 9.04
N ALA A 167 12.81 -22.49 10.18
CA ALA A 167 13.18 -23.04 11.49
C ALA A 167 12.27 -24.20 11.90
N ASP A 168 10.96 -24.11 11.63
CA ASP A 168 9.97 -25.15 11.95
C ASP A 168 10.11 -26.39 11.04
N MET A 169 10.60 -26.20 9.81
CA MET A 169 10.87 -27.29 8.85
C MET A 169 12.17 -28.07 9.11
N GLY A 170 12.85 -27.84 10.24
CA GLY A 170 14.05 -28.58 10.62
C GLY A 170 15.25 -28.22 9.76
N GLY A 171 15.88 -27.09 10.08
CA GLY A 171 17.32 -26.85 9.87
C GLY A 171 17.90 -27.25 8.51
N MET A 172 17.56 -26.50 7.45
CA MET A 172 18.54 -26.29 6.38
C MET A 172 19.11 -24.89 6.59
N ASP A 173 20.38 -24.82 6.99
CA ASP A 173 21.11 -23.56 7.09
C ASP A 173 20.96 -22.76 5.78
N PRO A 174 20.88 -21.41 5.86
CA PRO A 174 20.94 -20.57 4.67
C PRO A 174 22.17 -20.96 3.87
N ARG A 175 21.99 -21.40 2.63
CA ARG A 175 23.13 -21.65 1.74
C ARG A 175 23.90 -20.34 1.61
N ASP A 176 25.14 -20.34 2.09
CA ASP A 176 26.07 -19.26 1.84
C ASP A 176 26.04 -18.89 0.34
N PRO A 177 26.15 -17.59 0.00
CA PRO A 177 26.29 -17.19 -1.39
C PRO A 177 27.44 -18.00 -1.99
N TYR A 178 27.18 -18.71 -3.08
CA TYR A 178 28.19 -19.43 -3.85
C TYR A 178 29.28 -18.44 -4.28
N VAL A 179 30.32 -18.28 -3.46
CA VAL A 179 31.54 -17.59 -3.85
C VAL A 179 32.28 -18.57 -4.75
N VAL A 180 32.11 -18.40 -6.06
CA VAL A 180 32.93 -19.07 -7.06
C VAL A 180 34.36 -18.58 -6.87
N SER A 181 35.13 -19.31 -6.07
CA SER A 181 36.58 -19.14 -5.95
C SER A 181 37.19 -19.61 -7.27
N ARG A 182 37.42 -18.68 -8.19
CA ARG A 182 38.26 -18.93 -9.37
C ARG A 182 39.70 -19.10 -8.87
N LYS A 183 40.13 -20.34 -8.67
CA LYS A 183 41.56 -20.69 -8.57
C LYS A 183 42.24 -20.31 -9.89
N PRO A 184 43.33 -19.52 -9.89
CA PRO A 184 44.17 -19.38 -11.06
C PRO A 184 45.00 -20.66 -11.25
N SER A 185 45.02 -21.21 -12.45
CA SER A 185 45.96 -22.26 -12.87
C SER A 185 47.38 -21.68 -12.98
N PRO A 186 48.45 -22.47 -12.71
CA PRO A 186 49.81 -21.97 -12.71
C PRO A 186 50.34 -21.84 -14.14
N VAL A 187 50.79 -20.65 -14.53
CA VAL A 187 51.59 -20.45 -15.74
C VAL A 187 52.96 -19.89 -15.33
N MET A 188 53.97 -20.43 -16.00
CA MET A 188 55.40 -20.38 -15.72
C MET A 188 55.99 -18.98 -15.51
N ARG A 189 57.03 -18.99 -14.68
CA ARG A 189 57.95 -17.93 -14.26
C ARG A 189 58.69 -17.30 -15.44
N ALA A 190 58.77 -15.97 -15.49
CA ALA A 190 59.89 -15.26 -16.11
C ALA A 190 60.20 -13.96 -15.35
N THR A 191 61.49 -13.76 -15.15
CA THR A 191 62.18 -12.88 -14.20
C THR A 191 62.33 -11.45 -14.72
N LYS A 192 62.14 -10.42 -13.88
CA LYS A 192 63.18 -9.40 -13.54
C LYS A 192 62.64 -8.27 -12.65
N ASN A 193 63.46 -7.98 -11.65
CA ASN A 193 63.50 -6.94 -10.63
C ASN A 193 62.99 -5.55 -11.05
N SER A 194 62.31 -4.85 -10.13
CA SER A 194 62.80 -3.59 -9.53
C SER A 194 61.78 -2.97 -8.56
N LEU A 195 62.24 -2.81 -7.31
CA LEU A 195 62.01 -1.72 -6.35
C LEU A 195 60.60 -1.15 -6.04
N LEU A 196 60.38 -1.14 -4.73
CA LEU A 196 59.78 -0.11 -3.86
C LEU A 196 58.32 -0.27 -3.42
N GLN A 197 58.23 -0.36 -2.09
CA GLN A 197 57.05 -0.41 -1.24
C GLN A 197 56.25 0.90 -1.35
N ALA A 198 54.95 0.74 -1.57
CA ALA A 198 53.93 1.61 -1.02
C ALA A 198 52.68 0.73 -0.82
N ASP A 199 52.09 0.73 0.37
CA ASP A 199 50.82 1.43 0.56
C ASP A 199 50.29 1.25 1.99
N SER A 200 49.88 2.36 2.58
CA SER A 200 48.98 2.43 3.74
C SER A 200 48.03 3.58 3.47
N THR A 201 46.88 3.31 2.87
CA THR A 201 45.61 3.97 3.24
C THR A 201 44.42 3.24 2.64
N ARG A 202 43.46 2.89 3.50
CA ARG A 202 42.14 2.38 3.13
C ARG A 202 41.29 3.53 2.59
N GLU A 203 40.87 3.46 1.32
CA GLU A 203 39.69 4.18 0.82
C GLU A 203 38.55 3.18 0.54
N ILE A 204 37.39 3.46 1.13
CA ILE A 204 36.14 2.74 0.94
C ILE A 204 35.38 3.44 -0.19
N VAL A 205 35.32 2.83 -1.37
CA VAL A 205 34.51 3.30 -2.51
C VAL A 205 33.17 2.56 -2.51
N HIS A 206 32.10 3.31 -2.27
CA HIS A 206 30.71 2.88 -2.47
C HIS A 206 30.41 2.70 -3.97
N THR A 207 30.07 1.48 -4.41
CA THR A 207 29.48 1.24 -5.73
C THR A 207 27.95 1.18 -5.65
N THR A 208 27.32 2.11 -6.38
CA THR A 208 25.89 2.27 -6.58
C THR A 208 25.37 1.25 -7.60
N HIS A 209 24.46 0.34 -7.18
CA HIS A 209 23.79 -0.57 -8.10
C HIS A 209 22.58 0.11 -8.77
N ARG A 210 22.72 0.46 -10.05
CA ARG A 210 21.62 0.87 -10.94
C ARG A 210 20.81 -0.35 -11.36
N TYR A 211 19.55 -0.44 -10.97
CA TYR A 211 18.60 -1.39 -11.52
C TYR A 211 18.21 -0.99 -12.95
N ARG A 212 18.50 -1.86 -13.91
CA ARG A 212 18.22 -1.70 -15.35
C ARG A 212 16.99 -2.54 -15.69
N HIS A 213 15.84 -1.91 -15.93
CA HIS A 213 14.65 -2.58 -16.46
C HIS A 213 14.78 -2.84 -17.97
N PRO A 214 14.33 -3.99 -18.50
CA PRO A 214 14.30 -4.23 -19.93
C PRO A 214 13.04 -3.61 -20.57
N ASN A 215 13.24 -2.67 -21.50
CA ASN A 215 12.20 -2.21 -22.40
C ASN A 215 11.97 -3.24 -23.51
N ARG A 216 10.77 -3.82 -23.59
CA ARG A 216 10.35 -4.63 -24.74
C ARG A 216 9.45 -3.79 -25.65
N SER A 217 10.05 -3.18 -26.68
CA SER A 217 9.33 -2.49 -27.75
C SER A 217 8.75 -3.51 -28.72
N TRP A 218 7.45 -3.46 -28.98
CA TRP A 218 6.87 -4.06 -30.18
C TRP A 218 6.72 -2.96 -31.23
N LYS A 219 7.55 -3.01 -32.27
CA LYS A 219 7.31 -2.32 -33.55
C LYS A 219 7.15 -3.39 -34.63
N ARG A 220 6.04 -3.36 -35.36
CA ARG A 220 5.94 -3.88 -36.73
C ARG A 220 5.85 -2.67 -37.67
N PRO A 221 6.63 -2.59 -38.76
CA PRO A 221 6.37 -1.63 -39.84
C PRO A 221 5.85 -2.32 -41.10
N GLY A 222 4.81 -1.74 -41.71
CA GLY A 222 4.54 -1.89 -43.14
C GLY A 222 3.07 -2.02 -43.53
N GLU A 223 2.38 -0.89 -43.74
CA GLU A 223 1.71 -0.60 -45.03
C GLU A 223 1.27 0.87 -45.09
N LYS A 224 1.62 1.52 -46.20
CA LYS A 224 1.29 2.92 -46.52
C LYS A 224 -0.01 2.93 -47.32
N VAL A 225 -1.00 3.76 -46.95
CA VAL A 225 -1.88 4.42 -47.95
C VAL A 225 -2.28 5.83 -47.46
N SER A 226 -1.69 6.82 -48.13
CA SER A 226 -2.25 8.09 -48.63
C SER A 226 -3.33 8.84 -47.86
N ALA A 227 -2.99 10.06 -47.43
CA ALA A 227 -3.93 11.16 -47.19
C ALA A 227 -4.55 11.67 -48.52
N PRO A 228 -5.63 12.48 -48.48
CA PRO A 228 -5.35 13.93 -48.43
C PRO A 228 -6.29 14.78 -47.55
N ARG A 229 -5.75 15.96 -47.23
CA ARG A 229 -6.28 17.13 -46.52
C ARG A 229 -7.72 17.55 -46.83
N ARG A 230 -8.37 18.13 -45.81
CA ARG A 230 -9.16 19.40 -45.76
C ARG A 230 -9.74 19.50 -44.33
N ARG A 231 -9.98 20.61 -43.66
CA ARG A 231 -9.69 22.05 -43.73
C ARG A 231 -10.08 22.56 -42.32
N LEU A 232 -9.31 23.48 -41.75
CA LEU A 232 -9.65 24.19 -40.51
C LEU A 232 -10.59 25.34 -40.86
N GLU A 233 -11.81 25.37 -40.31
CA GLU A 233 -12.58 26.61 -40.13
C GLU A 233 -13.28 26.61 -38.77
N SER A 234 -13.29 27.80 -38.17
CA SER A 234 -13.74 28.15 -36.82
C SER A 234 -15.28 28.39 -36.78
N PRO A 235 -15.89 28.69 -35.61
CA PRO A 235 -17.31 28.46 -35.35
C PRO A 235 -18.21 29.65 -35.69
N LEU A 236 -19.49 29.39 -35.97
CA LEU A 236 -20.54 30.40 -36.03
C LEU A 236 -21.80 29.93 -35.29
N PHE A 237 -22.26 30.80 -34.40
CA PHE A 237 -23.58 30.84 -33.77
C PHE A 237 -24.67 30.97 -34.84
N GLU A 238 -25.79 30.26 -34.69
CA GLU A 238 -27.12 30.89 -34.84
C GLU A 238 -28.24 30.02 -34.27
N ALA A 239 -29.24 30.72 -33.73
CA ALA A 239 -30.45 30.21 -33.11
C ALA A 239 -31.56 29.98 -34.15
N ASN A 240 -32.43 28.97 -33.94
CA ASN A 240 -33.89 29.16 -33.90
C ASN A 240 -34.67 27.86 -33.67
N LYS A 241 -35.70 27.99 -32.84
CA LYS A 241 -37.08 27.45 -32.90
C LYS A 241 -37.31 26.12 -33.63
N TYR A 242 -37.82 25.12 -32.91
CA TYR A 242 -39.25 24.74 -32.89
C TYR A 242 -39.58 24.13 -31.52
#